data_AF-A0A5N6PSH1-F1
#
_entry.id   AF-A0A5N6PSH1-F1
#
_cell.length_a   1.000
_cell.length_b   1.000
_cell.length_c   1.000
_cell.angle_alpha   90.00
_cell.angle_beta   90.00
_cell.angle_gamma   90.00
#
_symmetry.space_group_name_H-M   'P 1'
#
loop_
_entity.id
_entity.type
_entity.pdbx_description
1 polymer ?
#
loop_
_entity_poly.entity_id
_entity_poly.type
_entity_poly.pdbx_seq_one_letter_code
_entity_poly.pdbx_strand_id
1 'polypeptide(L)'
;MVGQPTATVKPSRSDEIIDPDQQLKLSQQVRSHFDSLLPKRPQKPNRSDPDYIPSESLSDQSDAAIPELIKFQSLISQSQGIVSDDNSPVEEEFVETGYYKELVSIDKEHHTVLQSSNILCLIN
;
A
#
# COMPACT_ATOMS: atom_id res chain seq x y z
N MET A 1 -19.37 34.14 -53.12
CA MET A 1 -18.46 34.22 -51.96
C MET A 1 -17.74 32.89 -51.87
N VAL A 2 -16.48 32.84 -52.29
CA VAL A 2 -15.68 31.60 -52.40
C VAL A 2 -15.06 31.32 -51.03
N GLY A 3 -15.41 30.18 -50.43
CA GLY A 3 -14.81 29.72 -49.17
C GLY A 3 -13.35 29.34 -49.39
N GLN A 4 -12.44 30.02 -48.69
CA GLN A 4 -11.04 29.62 -48.63
C GLN A 4 -10.91 28.37 -47.75
N PRO A 5 -10.29 27.29 -48.23
CA PRO A 5 -9.88 26.20 -47.35
C PRO A 5 -8.66 26.69 -46.56
N THR A 6 -8.87 27.09 -45.31
CA THR A 6 -7.76 27.28 -44.37
C THR A 6 -7.11 25.92 -44.18
N ALA A 7 -5.92 25.73 -44.76
CA ALA A 7 -5.12 24.54 -44.53
C ALA A 7 -4.90 24.38 -43.02
N THR A 8 -5.58 23.42 -42.40
CA THR A 8 -5.32 23.03 -41.01
C THR A 8 -3.95 22.37 -40.97
N VAL A 9 -2.90 23.18 -40.84
CA VAL A 9 -1.56 22.70 -40.52
C VAL A 9 -1.70 22.02 -39.15
N LYS A 10 -1.45 20.71 -39.11
CA LYS A 10 -1.44 19.97 -37.85
C LYS A 10 -0.42 20.66 -36.94
N PRO A 11 -0.77 21.01 -35.69
CA PRO A 11 0.20 21.56 -34.77
C PRO A 11 1.36 20.57 -34.64
N SER A 12 2.59 21.10 -34.73
CA SER A 12 3.79 20.30 -34.56
C SER A 12 3.71 19.58 -33.21
N ARG A 13 3.96 18.27 -33.20
CA ARG A 13 3.81 17.41 -32.01
C ARG A 13 5.08 17.37 -31.15
N SER A 14 6.09 18.16 -31.50
CA SER A 14 7.41 18.13 -30.89
C SER A 14 7.72 19.51 -30.31
N ASP A 15 8.04 19.55 -29.02
CA ASP A 15 8.64 20.72 -28.39
C ASP A 15 10.02 20.99 -29.01
N GLU A 16 10.44 22.25 -28.96
CA GLU A 16 11.78 22.65 -29.38
C GLU A 16 12.84 21.90 -28.55
N ILE A 17 13.77 21.24 -29.23
CA ILE A 17 14.84 20.48 -28.58
C ILE A 17 15.82 21.50 -27.99
N ILE A 18 15.80 21.60 -26.66
CA ILE A 18 16.68 22.46 -25.87
C ILE A 18 18.12 21.88 -25.89
N ASP A 19 19.11 22.75 -25.77
CA ASP A 19 20.52 22.37 -25.61
C ASP A 19 20.72 21.39 -24.43
N PRO A 20 21.55 20.34 -24.56
CA PRO A 20 21.70 19.29 -23.54
C PRO A 20 22.10 19.83 -22.16
N ASP A 21 22.93 20.87 -22.07
CA ASP A 21 23.35 21.42 -20.78
C ASP A 21 22.21 22.17 -20.09
N GLN A 22 21.39 22.86 -20.86
CA GLN A 22 20.18 23.52 -20.35
C GLN A 22 19.15 22.49 -19.89
N GLN A 23 18.97 21.39 -20.63
CA GLN A 23 18.09 20.30 -20.23
C GLN A 23 18.54 19.64 -18.92
N LEU A 24 19.85 19.44 -18.73
CA LEU A 24 20.41 18.92 -17.48
C LEU A 24 20.12 19.87 -16.31
N LYS A 25 20.34 21.18 -16.47
CA LYS A 25 20.04 22.18 -15.43
C LYS A 25 18.58 22.17 -15.03
N LEU A 26 17.67 22.15 -16.01
CA LEU A 26 16.23 22.07 -15.77
C LEU A 26 15.86 20.79 -15.02
N SER A 27 16.42 19.64 -15.42
CA SER A 27 16.15 18.37 -14.75
C SER A 27 16.61 18.37 -13.28
N GLN A 28 17.77 18.97 -13.00
CA GLN A 28 18.31 19.09 -11.64
C GLN A 28 17.44 20.02 -10.79
N GLN A 29 17.00 21.14 -11.35
CA GLN A 29 16.11 22.08 -10.68
C GLN A 29 14.78 21.41 -10.31
N VAL A 30 14.14 20.73 -11.26
CA VAL A 30 12.88 19.99 -11.03
C VAL A 30 13.07 18.93 -9.95
N ARG A 31 14.14 18.14 -10.04
CA ARG A 31 14.45 17.11 -9.05
C ARG A 31 14.63 17.69 -7.65
N SER A 32 15.43 18.75 -7.51
CA SER A 32 15.67 19.41 -6.23
C SER A 32 14.40 19.99 -5.60
N HIS A 33 13.48 20.50 -6.41
CA HIS A 33 12.20 21.01 -5.93
C HIS A 33 11.35 19.90 -5.32
N PHE A 34 11.18 18.76 -6.00
CA PHE A 34 10.43 17.63 -5.45
C PHE A 34 11.14 16.99 -4.27
N ASP A 35 12.48 16.92 -4.29
CA ASP A 35 13.26 16.40 -3.16
C ASP A 35 13.07 17.25 -1.90
N SER A 36 12.89 18.57 -2.05
CA SER A 36 12.60 19.47 -0.91
C SER A 36 11.18 19.33 -0.35
N LEU A 37 10.23 18.88 -1.18
CA LEU A 37 8.82 18.69 -0.79
C LEU A 37 8.52 17.25 -0.33
N LEU A 38 9.44 16.32 -0.53
CA LEU A 38 9.26 14.93 -0.14
C LEU A 38 9.02 14.83 1.37
N PRO A 39 7.92 14.18 1.81
CA PRO A 39 7.71 13.92 3.22
C PRO A 39 8.86 13.13 3.81
N LYS A 40 9.41 13.59 4.95
CA LYS A 40 10.39 12.83 5.72
C LYS A 40 9.74 11.54 6.19
N ARG A 41 10.09 10.42 5.55
CA ARG A 41 9.60 9.11 5.96
C ARG A 41 10.43 8.66 7.15
N PRO A 42 9.82 8.32 8.29
CA PRO A 42 10.56 7.70 9.38
C PRO A 42 11.15 6.37 8.87
N GLN A 43 12.39 6.09 9.27
CA GLN A 43 12.99 4.81 8.97
C GLN A 43 12.18 3.71 9.63
N LYS A 44 11.97 2.61 8.91
CA LYS A 44 11.31 1.44 9.48
C LYS A 44 12.17 0.95 10.64
N PRO A 45 11.57 0.63 11.80
CA PRO A 45 12.32 0.11 12.92
C PRO A 45 13.02 -1.19 12.52
N ASN A 46 14.25 -1.38 13.03
CA ASN A 46 14.97 -2.63 12.83
C ASN A 46 14.23 -3.75 13.55
N ARG A 47 14.13 -4.93 12.93
CA ARG A 47 13.45 -6.10 13.50
C ARG A 47 14.28 -6.81 14.57
N SER A 48 15.55 -6.43 14.73
CA SER A 48 16.53 -7.22 15.51
C SER A 48 17.37 -6.42 16.50
N ASP A 49 17.23 -5.09 16.56
CA ASP A 49 17.88 -4.28 17.59
C ASP A 49 16.84 -3.82 18.62
N PRO A 50 17.01 -4.14 19.91
CA PRO A 50 16.07 -3.73 20.95
C PRO A 50 16.03 -2.21 21.23
N ASP A 51 16.86 -1.37 20.58
CA ASP A 51 17.07 0.03 21.00
C ASP A 51 16.91 1.10 19.89
N TYR A 52 16.14 0.86 18.82
CA TYR A 52 15.83 1.97 17.89
C TYR A 52 14.73 2.88 18.47
N ILE A 53 15.14 3.81 19.33
CA ILE A 53 14.30 4.94 19.77
C ILE A 53 14.58 6.13 18.83
N PRO A 54 13.60 6.57 18.00
CA PRO A 54 13.76 7.80 17.23
C PRO A 54 14.03 8.98 18.17
N SER A 55 15.12 9.71 17.97
CA SER A 55 15.57 10.78 18.87
C SER A 55 14.66 12.03 18.92
N GLU A 56 13.53 12.03 18.21
CA GLU A 56 12.62 13.18 18.13
C GLU A 56 11.37 13.07 19.03
N SER A 57 11.17 11.96 19.75
CA SER A 57 9.98 11.76 20.60
C SER A 57 10.27 11.61 22.09
N LEU A 58 11.42 12.09 22.57
CA LEU A 58 11.65 12.31 23.99
C LEU A 58 11.47 13.81 24.31
N SER A 59 10.32 14.37 23.94
CA SER A 59 9.87 15.55 24.67
C SER A 59 9.36 15.04 26.02
N ASP A 60 10.16 15.25 27.04
CA ASP A 60 9.77 15.20 28.44
C ASP A 60 8.42 15.90 28.64
N GLN A 61 7.33 15.15 28.62
CA GLN A 61 6.05 15.64 29.12
C GLN A 61 5.10 14.49 29.43
N SER A 62 4.95 14.26 30.73
CA SER A 62 3.80 13.61 31.38
C SER A 62 3.72 12.08 31.39
N ASP A 63 4.82 11.40 31.67
CA ASP A 63 4.76 10.00 32.17
C ASP A 63 3.91 9.83 33.45
N ALA A 64 3.57 10.93 34.13
CA ALA A 64 2.77 10.92 35.35
C ALA A 64 1.24 10.99 35.14
N ALA A 65 0.72 11.16 33.91
CA ALA A 65 -0.71 11.43 33.70
C ALA A 65 -1.38 10.56 32.62
N ILE A 66 -0.76 9.46 32.19
CA ILE A 66 -1.39 8.52 31.27
C ILE A 66 -2.44 7.71 32.06
N PRO A 67 -3.75 7.86 31.79
CA PRO A 67 -4.80 7.21 32.57
C PRO A 67 -4.67 5.67 32.57
N GLU A 68 -4.12 5.12 31.48
CA GLU A 68 -3.88 3.69 31.31
C GLU A 68 -2.80 3.16 32.27
N LEU A 69 -1.70 3.90 32.46
CA LEU A 69 -0.63 3.52 33.41
C LEU A 69 -1.11 3.57 34.86
N ILE A 70 -1.91 4.58 35.21
CA ILE A 70 -2.51 4.73 36.54
C ILE A 70 -3.45 3.55 36.84
N LYS A 71 -4.30 3.19 35.86
CA LYS A 71 -5.20 2.04 35.98
C LYS A 71 -4.43 0.73 36.11
N PHE A 72 -3.34 0.55 35.36
CA PHE A 72 -2.50 -0.64 35.44
C PHE A 72 -1.84 -0.79 36.81
N GLN A 73 -1.24 0.28 37.35
CA GLN A 73 -0.67 0.25 38.70
C GLN A 73 -1.73 -0.04 39.78
N SER A 74 -2.93 0.52 39.63
CA SER A 74 -4.06 0.22 40.52
C SER A 74 -4.47 -1.25 40.47
N LEU A 75 -4.52 -1.86 39.28
CA LEU A 75 -4.87 -3.28 39.10
C LEU A 75 -3.78 -4.21 39.65
N ILE A 76 -2.50 -3.88 39.47
CA ILE A 76 -1.38 -4.62 40.07
C ILE A 76 -1.47 -4.57 41.60
N SER A 77 -1.73 -3.40 42.17
CA SER A 77 -1.80 -3.21 43.63
C SER A 77 -3.02 -3.91 44.24
N GLN A 78 -4.08 -4.10 43.44
CA GLN A 78 -5.30 -4.81 43.79
C GLN A 78 -5.22 -6.28 43.37
N SER A 79 -4.13 -6.99 43.68
CA SER A 79 -4.01 -8.44 43.46
C SER A 79 -5.05 -9.20 44.30
N GLN A 80 -6.31 -9.17 43.86
CA GLN A 80 -7.34 -10.10 44.29
C GLN A 80 -6.91 -11.44 43.71
N GLY A 81 -6.64 -12.38 44.63
CA GLY A 81 -6.12 -13.70 44.32
C GLY A 81 -6.87 -14.31 43.15
N ILE A 82 -6.10 -14.82 42.19
CA ILE A 82 -6.61 -15.55 41.04
C ILE A 82 -7.40 -16.75 41.60
N VAL A 83 -8.73 -16.65 41.63
CA VAL A 83 -9.60 -17.81 41.78
C VAL A 83 -9.71 -18.40 40.39
N SER A 84 -8.69 -19.18 40.02
CA SER A 84 -8.82 -20.10 38.90
C SER A 84 -9.65 -21.27 39.41
N ASP A 85 -10.95 -21.25 39.09
CA ASP A 85 -11.76 -22.46 39.18
C ASP A 85 -11.42 -23.30 37.94
N ASP A 86 -10.33 -24.06 38.04
CA ASP A 86 -9.76 -24.90 36.98
C ASP A 86 -10.61 -26.14 36.66
N ASN A 87 -11.95 -26.05 36.62
CA ASN A 87 -12.79 -27.24 36.41
C ASN A 87 -14.13 -27.01 35.69
N SER A 88 -14.14 -26.26 34.59
CA SER A 88 -15.19 -26.50 33.59
C SER A 88 -14.58 -26.76 32.21
N PRO A 89 -14.51 -28.01 31.74
CA PRO A 89 -14.28 -28.26 30.34
C PRO A 89 -15.46 -27.66 29.58
N VAL A 90 -15.23 -26.54 28.92
CA VAL A 90 -16.15 -26.03 27.91
C VAL A 90 -16.03 -26.98 26.74
N GLU A 91 -16.94 -27.95 26.65
CA GLU A 91 -17.05 -28.79 25.47
C GLU A 91 -17.57 -27.92 24.32
N GLU A 92 -16.66 -27.48 23.46
CA GLU A 92 -17.03 -26.86 22.20
C GLU A 92 -17.63 -27.93 21.29
N GLU A 93 -18.96 -27.95 21.22
CA GLU A 93 -19.73 -28.82 20.33
C GLU A 93 -19.58 -28.33 18.88
N PHE A 94 -18.54 -28.78 18.19
CA PHE A 94 -18.35 -28.49 16.77
C PHE A 94 -19.34 -29.28 15.93
N VAL A 95 -20.33 -28.60 15.37
CA VAL A 95 -21.25 -29.18 14.37
C VAL A 95 -20.64 -28.99 12.99
N GLU A 96 -20.30 -30.09 12.30
CA GLU A 96 -19.82 -30.04 10.92
C GLU A 96 -20.94 -29.54 9.99
N THR A 97 -20.96 -28.24 9.73
CA THR A 97 -21.83 -27.66 8.71
C THR A 97 -21.29 -28.08 7.36
N GLY A 98 -21.99 -28.96 6.63
CA GLY A 98 -21.59 -29.47 5.31
C GLY A 98 -21.46 -28.43 4.19
N TYR A 99 -21.22 -27.16 4.52
CA TYR A 99 -21.09 -25.98 3.68
C TYR A 99 -20.17 -26.18 2.47
N TYR A 100 -19.09 -26.95 2.61
CA TYR A 100 -18.13 -27.20 1.52
C TYR A 100 -18.46 -28.43 0.65
N LYS A 101 -19.50 -29.21 0.97
CA LYS A 101 -19.82 -30.45 0.22
C LYS A 101 -20.30 -30.18 -1.21
N GLU A 102 -20.89 -29.02 -1.46
CA GLU A 102 -21.51 -28.70 -2.76
C GLU A 102 -20.60 -27.94 -3.72
N LEU A 103 -19.44 -27.45 -3.26
CA LEU A 103 -18.54 -26.60 -4.07
C LEU A 103 -17.75 -27.34 -5.15
N VAL A 104 -17.87 -28.67 -5.22
CA VAL A 104 -17.20 -29.53 -6.22
C VAL A 104 -18.03 -29.69 -7.50
N SER A 105 -19.27 -29.19 -7.52
CA SER A 105 -20.22 -29.37 -8.63
C SER A 105 -20.09 -28.35 -9.77
N ILE A 106 -19.15 -27.41 -9.68
CA ILE A 106 -18.93 -26.41 -10.74
C ILE A 106 -18.01 -27.01 -11.80
N ASP A 107 -18.54 -27.16 -13.01
CA ASP A 107 -17.78 -27.63 -14.17
C ASP A 107 -16.63 -26.66 -14.46
N LYS A 108 -15.40 -27.19 -14.48
CA LYS A 108 -14.19 -26.41 -14.76
C LYS A 108 -13.92 -26.44 -16.26
N GLU A 109 -14.86 -25.92 -17.05
CA GLU A 109 -14.64 -25.80 -18.49
C GLU A 109 -13.58 -24.72 -18.76
N HIS A 110 -12.37 -25.15 -19.11
CA HIS A 110 -11.34 -24.27 -19.63
C HIS A 110 -11.63 -23.98 -21.10
N HIS A 111 -12.05 -22.75 -21.43
CA HIS A 111 -12.08 -22.30 -22.83
C HIS A 111 -10.66 -22.19 -23.39
N THR A 112 -10.17 -23.21 -24.10
CA THR A 112 -8.96 -23.11 -24.93
C THR A 112 -9.34 -22.64 -26.34
N VAL A 113 -9.70 -21.36 -26.47
CA VAL A 113 -9.91 -20.74 -27.79
C VAL A 113 -8.58 -20.30 -28.39
N LEU A 114 -7.86 -21.24 -29.02
CA LEU A 114 -6.96 -20.89 -30.13
C LEU A 114 -7.84 -20.56 -31.34
N GLN A 115 -8.23 -19.29 -31.47
CA GLN A 115 -8.89 -18.77 -32.67
C GLN A 115 -7.88 -18.80 -33.82
N SER A 116 -8.05 -19.78 -34.68
CA SER A 116 -7.57 -19.79 -36.06
C SER A 116 -8.17 -18.59 -36.79
N SER A 117 -7.37 -17.54 -36.99
CA SER A 117 -7.69 -16.45 -37.89
C SER A 117 -6.53 -16.22 -38.84
N ASN A 118 -6.75 -16.68 -40.08
CA ASN A 118 -6.00 -16.41 -41.30
C ASN A 118 -5.37 -15.01 -41.32
N ILE A 119 -4.03 -14.94 -41.25
CA ILE A 119 -3.27 -13.78 -41.72
C ILE A 119 -2.78 -14.14 -43.13
N LEU A 120 -3.55 -13.75 -44.14
CA LEU A 120 -3.03 -13.62 -45.50
C LEU A 120 -2.23 -12.32 -45.55
N CYS A 121 -0.92 -12.40 -45.29
CA CYS A 121 -0.01 -11.29 -45.52
C CYS A 121 0.38 -11.30 -47.01
N LEU A 122 -0.28 -10.48 -47.83
CA LEU A 122 0.17 -10.14 -49.17
C LEU A 122 1.40 -9.23 -49.04
N ILE A 123 2.57 -9.77 -49.40
CA ILE A 123 3.79 -8.99 -49.64
C ILE A 123 3.75 -8.53 -51.11
N ASN A 124 3.69 -7.21 -51.32
CA ASN A 124 4.27 -6.57 -52.51
C ASN A 124 5.72 -6.22 -52.19
#